data_AF-A0A8X6NXP8-F1
#
_entry.id   AF-A0A8X6NXP8-F1
#
_cell.length_a   1.000
_cell.length_b   1.000
_cell.length_c   1.000
_cell.angle_alpha   90.00
_cell.angle_beta   90.00
_cell.angle_gamma   90.00
#
_symmetry.space_group_name_H-M   'P 1'
#
loop_
_entity.id
_entity.type
_entity.pdbx_description
1 polymer ?
#
loop_
_entity_poly.entity_id
_entity_poly.type
_entity_poly.pdbx_seq_one_letter_code
_entity_poly.pdbx_strand_id
1 'polypeptide(L)'
;MLCVTVSGCRPKLIIGWISLAMAFNGFCYSGYNVTHVDMSPYFASTLFGLTSTIAFACGIFAPTLVGFLTADKETIPEWNRVFYTIAFTYLLSGTFFDLFASAEKQPWGMDEEDKNCEMSLITEKSSQ
;
A
#
# COMPACT_ATOMS: atom_id res chain seq x y z
N MET A 1 -11.64 1.85 10.43
CA MET A 1 -12.22 0.53 10.78
C MET A 1 -12.83 0.49 12.18
N LEU A 2 -12.16 0.98 13.23
CA LEU A 2 -12.69 0.93 14.60
C LEU A 2 -14.04 1.64 14.80
N CYS A 3 -14.31 2.79 14.15
CA CYS A 3 -15.61 3.46 14.27
C CYS A 3 -16.80 2.59 13.79
N VAL A 4 -16.56 1.66 12.87
CA VAL A 4 -17.59 0.74 12.37
C VAL A 4 -18.00 -0.28 13.44
N THR A 5 -17.05 -0.75 14.26
CA THR A 5 -17.34 -1.74 15.33
C THR A 5 -18.09 -1.11 16.51
N VAL A 6 -17.92 0.20 16.75
CA VAL A 6 -18.68 0.93 17.80
C VAL A 6 -20.10 1.32 17.34
N SER A 7 -20.41 1.22 16.04
CA SER A 7 -21.66 1.71 15.45
C SER A 7 -22.90 0.83 15.73
N GLY A 8 -22.72 -0.38 16.27
CA GLY A 8 -23.81 -1.31 16.60
C GLY A 8 -24.69 -1.69 15.39
N CYS A 9 -25.99 -1.87 15.60
CA CYS A 9 -26.95 -2.30 14.56
C CYS A 9 -27.54 -1.16 13.69
N ARG A 10 -26.79 -0.08 13.44
CA ARG A 10 -27.27 1.06 12.61
C ARG A 10 -26.66 1.01 11.20
N PRO A 11 -27.27 0.31 10.23
CA PRO A 11 -26.68 0.10 8.90
C PRO A 11 -26.42 1.40 8.14
N LYS A 12 -27.26 2.44 8.33
CA LYS A 12 -27.07 3.76 7.69
C LYS A 12 -25.76 4.43 8.09
N LEU A 13 -25.35 4.31 9.35
CA LEU A 13 -24.08 4.88 9.84
C LEU A 13 -22.89 4.08 9.36
N ILE A 14 -23.00 2.74 9.37
CA ILE A 14 -21.94 1.84 8.90
C ILE A 14 -21.58 2.13 7.43
N ILE A 15 -22.59 2.23 6.58
CA ILE A 15 -22.40 2.51 5.14
C ILE A 15 -21.73 3.88 4.97
N GLY A 16 -22.19 4.91 5.68
CA GLY A 16 -21.58 6.24 5.62
C GLY A 16 -20.09 6.24 6.01
N TRP A 17 -19.73 5.54 7.09
CA TRP A 17 -18.34 5.44 7.54
C TRP A 17 -17.45 4.66 6.56
N ILE A 18 -17.96 3.58 5.96
CA ILE A 18 -17.21 2.78 4.97
C ILE A 18 -17.00 3.60 3.69
N SER A 19 -18.02 4.30 3.20
CA SER A 19 -17.91 5.15 2.00
C SER A 19 -16.88 6.26 2.19
N LEU A 20 -16.90 6.94 3.33
CA LEU A 20 -15.92 7.98 3.64
C LEU A 20 -14.50 7.41 3.72
N ALA A 21 -14.32 6.26 4.39
CA ALA A 21 -13.02 5.59 4.49
C ALA A 21 -12.45 5.21 3.11
N MET A 22 -13.29 4.69 2.20
CA MET A 22 -12.86 4.38 0.84
C MET A 22 -12.50 5.64 0.02
N ALA A 23 -13.22 6.74 0.20
CA ALA A 23 -12.88 8.01 -0.45
C ALA A 23 -11.50 8.52 -0.02
N PHE A 24 -11.19 8.49 1.28
CA PHE A 24 -9.85 8.83 1.78
C PHE A 24 -8.77 7.87 1.28
N ASN A 25 -9.07 6.57 1.21
CA ASN A 25 -8.12 5.58 0.68
C ASN A 25 -7.77 5.85 -0.78
N GLY A 26 -8.75 6.16 -1.63
CA GLY A 26 -8.52 6.53 -3.03
C GLY A 26 -7.72 7.83 -3.19
N PHE A 27 -7.97 8.82 -2.34
CA PHE A 27 -7.20 10.07 -2.34
C PHE A 27 -5.72 9.83 -1.98
N CYS A 28 -5.44 9.04 -0.95
CA CYS A 28 -4.07 8.64 -0.61
C CYS A 28 -3.41 7.80 -1.71
N TYR A 29 -4.19 6.96 -2.41
CA TYR A 29 -3.68 6.09 -3.47
C TYR A 29 -3.10 6.86 -4.65
N SER A 30 -3.73 7.99 -4.99
CA SER A 30 -3.24 8.89 -6.03
C SER A 30 -1.92 9.56 -5.67
N GLY A 31 -1.63 9.77 -4.37
CA GLY A 31 -0.41 10.44 -3.93
C GLY A 31 0.83 9.56 -4.03
N TYR A 32 0.76 8.32 -3.57
CA TYR A 32 1.93 7.43 -3.56
C TYR A 32 2.26 6.85 -4.94
N ASN A 33 1.26 6.73 -5.84
CA ASN A 33 1.48 6.18 -7.18
C ASN A 33 2.47 7.02 -7.99
N VAL A 34 2.40 8.34 -7.85
CA VAL A 34 3.33 9.27 -8.52
C VAL A 34 4.75 9.08 -7.96
N THR A 35 4.89 8.94 -6.64
CA THR A 35 6.20 8.71 -5.98
C THR A 35 6.84 7.37 -6.36
N HIS A 36 6.06 6.31 -6.60
CA HIS A 36 6.60 5.00 -7.01
C HIS A 36 7.08 4.98 -8.48
N VAL A 37 6.43 5.77 -9.35
CA VAL A 37 6.83 5.92 -10.76
C VAL A 37 8.12 6.75 -10.87
N ASP A 38 8.32 7.74 -9.98
CA ASP A 38 9.50 8.60 -9.97
C ASP A 38 10.76 7.93 -9.35
N MET A 39 10.63 6.79 -8.66
CA MET A 39 11.69 6.18 -7.84
C MET A 39 12.55 5.14 -8.57
N SER A 40 12.04 4.41 -9.58
CA SER A 40 12.88 3.50 -10.40
C SER A 40 12.18 3.00 -11.67
N PRO A 41 12.56 3.42 -12.88
CA PRO A 41 12.02 2.86 -14.12
C PRO A 41 12.62 1.48 -14.47
N TYR A 42 13.79 1.11 -13.95
CA TYR A 42 14.59 -0.04 -14.41
C TYR A 42 14.20 -1.41 -13.81
N PHE A 43 13.78 -1.48 -12.53
CA PHE A 43 13.37 -2.73 -11.85
C PHE A 43 11.88 -2.79 -11.50
N ALA A 44 11.10 -1.80 -11.96
CA ALA A 44 9.68 -1.68 -11.63
C ALA A 44 8.90 -2.96 -11.94
N SER A 45 9.06 -3.55 -13.13
CA SER A 45 8.28 -4.71 -13.56
C SER A 45 8.53 -5.97 -12.73
N THR A 46 9.79 -6.26 -12.38
CA THR A 46 10.15 -7.47 -11.63
C THR A 46 9.80 -7.33 -10.14
N LEU A 47 10.04 -6.16 -9.54
CA LEU A 47 9.66 -5.88 -8.16
C LEU A 47 8.14 -5.80 -8.00
N PHE A 48 7.44 -5.20 -8.96
CA PHE A 48 5.98 -5.14 -8.99
C PHE A 48 5.38 -6.53 -9.18
N GLY A 49 5.99 -7.37 -10.02
CA GLY A 49 5.61 -8.78 -10.18
C GLY A 49 5.76 -9.57 -8.89
N LEU A 50 6.89 -9.45 -8.19
CA LEU A 50 7.12 -10.12 -6.90
C LEU A 50 6.16 -9.61 -5.81
N THR A 51 5.94 -8.31 -5.75
CA THR A 51 5.01 -7.70 -4.79
C THR A 51 3.58 -8.17 -5.07
N SER A 52 3.20 -8.28 -6.34
CA SER A 52 1.88 -8.76 -6.75
C SER A 52 1.69 -10.24 -6.42
N THR A 53 2.70 -11.10 -6.59
CA THR A 53 2.58 -12.52 -6.23
C THR A 53 2.45 -12.71 -4.72
N ILE A 54 3.20 -11.94 -3.92
CA ILE A 54 3.03 -11.89 -2.46
C ILE A 54 1.63 -11.37 -2.10
N ALA A 55 1.17 -10.32 -2.76
CA ALA A 55 -0.17 -9.76 -2.54
C ALA A 55 -1.28 -10.76 -2.88
N PHE A 56 -1.16 -11.52 -3.97
CA PHE A 56 -2.10 -12.58 -4.30
C PHE A 56 -2.07 -13.72 -3.28
N ALA A 57 -0.89 -14.12 -2.80
CA ALA A 57 -0.78 -15.11 -1.73
C ALA A 57 -1.53 -14.62 -0.48
N CYS A 58 -1.27 -13.39 -0.02
CA CYS A 58 -2.00 -12.77 1.09
C CYS A 58 -3.52 -12.66 0.82
N GLY A 59 -3.91 -12.36 -0.42
CA GLY A 59 -5.31 -12.26 -0.85
C GLY A 59 -6.05 -13.59 -0.77
N ILE A 60 -5.36 -14.72 -0.96
CA ILE A 60 -5.92 -16.06 -0.76
C ILE A 60 -6.07 -16.37 0.74
N PHE A 61 -5.12 -15.94 1.58
CA PHE A 61 -5.20 -16.17 3.03
C PHE A 61 -6.32 -15.40 3.72
N ALA A 62 -6.68 -14.21 3.24
CA ALA A 62 -7.69 -13.36 3.85
C ALA A 62 -9.09 -14.02 3.97
N PRO A 63 -9.73 -14.54 2.91
CA PRO A 63 -11.02 -15.22 3.02
C PRO A 63 -10.95 -16.53 3.81
N THR A 64 -9.84 -17.26 3.76
CA THR A 64 -9.63 -18.45 4.58
C THR A 64 -9.64 -18.11 6.07
N LEU A 65 -8.96 -17.02 6.46
CA LEU A 65 -8.93 -16.55 7.84
C LEU A 65 -10.32 -16.07 8.29
N VAL A 66 -11.02 -15.28 7.46
CA VAL A 66 -12.39 -14.82 7.77
C VAL A 66 -13.37 -15.99 7.89
N GLY A 67 -13.25 -16.98 7.01
CA GLY A 67 -14.04 -18.21 7.06
C GLY A 67 -13.81 -18.99 8.35
N PHE A 68 -12.56 -19.09 8.80
CA PHE A 68 -12.23 -19.73 10.08
C PHE A 68 -12.79 -18.94 11.28
N LEU A 69 -12.68 -17.60 11.26
CA LEU A 69 -13.23 -16.76 12.34
C LEU A 69 -14.76 -16.76 12.40
N THR A 70 -15.45 -17.03 11.28
CA THR A 70 -16.92 -17.00 11.20
C THR A 70 -17.55 -18.41 11.24
N ALA A 71 -16.73 -19.47 11.33
CA ALA A 71 -17.16 -20.86 11.17
C ALA A 71 -18.24 -21.31 12.17
N ASP A 72 -18.25 -20.76 13.38
CA ASP A 72 -19.19 -21.18 14.42
C ASP A 72 -20.51 -20.40 14.42
N LYS A 73 -20.50 -19.06 14.26
CA LYS A 73 -21.72 -18.20 14.31
C LYS A 73 -21.55 -16.86 13.59
N GLU A 74 -22.46 -16.54 12.66
CA GLU A 74 -22.56 -15.23 11.99
C GLU A 74 -23.17 -14.15 12.90
N THR A 75 -22.49 -13.84 14.00
CA THR A 75 -22.97 -12.85 14.98
C THR A 75 -22.10 -11.60 14.98
N ILE A 76 -22.70 -10.45 15.32
CA ILE A 76 -22.01 -9.14 15.45
C ILE A 76 -20.67 -9.21 16.22
N PRO A 77 -20.54 -9.91 17.37
CA PRO A 77 -19.27 -10.02 18.09
C PRO A 77 -18.16 -10.76 17.31
N GLU A 78 -18.49 -11.75 16.47
CA GLU A 78 -17.50 -12.46 15.66
C GLU A 78 -17.01 -11.59 14.50
N TRP A 79 -17.93 -10.84 13.86
CA TRP A 79 -17.55 -9.84 12.86
C TRP A 79 -16.67 -8.72 13.42
N ASN A 80 -16.88 -8.33 14.69
CA ASN A 80 -15.98 -7.38 15.36
C ASN A 80 -14.54 -7.93 15.46
N ARG A 81 -14.35 -9.24 15.70
CA ARG A 81 -13.01 -9.86 15.69
C ARG A 81 -12.35 -9.76 14.31
N VAL A 82 -13.12 -9.97 13.25
CA VAL A 82 -12.64 -9.79 11.86
C VAL A 82 -12.23 -8.34 11.60
N PHE A 83 -13.00 -7.36 12.05
CA PHE A 83 -12.62 -5.95 11.89
C PHE A 83 -11.35 -5.57 12.68
N TYR A 84 -11.11 -6.20 13.85
CA TYR A 84 -9.88 -5.99 14.61
C TYR A 84 -8.66 -6.57 13.89
N THR A 85 -8.75 -7.76 13.29
CA THR A 85 -7.63 -8.33 12.52
C THR A 85 -7.31 -7.47 11.30
N ILE A 86 -8.32 -6.96 10.60
CA ILE A 86 -8.15 -6.02 9.49
C ILE A 86 -7.45 -4.74 9.96
N ALA A 87 -7.90 -4.14 11.07
CA ALA A 87 -7.30 -2.93 11.61
C ALA A 87 -5.82 -3.14 12.00
N PHE A 88 -5.49 -4.29 12.59
CA PHE A 88 -4.12 -4.67 12.91
C PHE A 88 -3.24 -4.79 11.65
N THR A 89 -3.73 -5.45 10.60
CA THR A 89 -3.00 -5.56 9.33
C THR A 89 -2.74 -4.20 8.69
N TYR A 90 -3.72 -3.28 8.72
CA TYR A 90 -3.53 -1.91 8.23
C TYR A 90 -2.48 -1.15 9.04
N LEU A 91 -2.48 -1.28 10.37
CA LEU A 91 -1.47 -0.64 11.22
C LEU A 91 -0.07 -1.22 10.98
N LEU A 92 0.04 -2.55 10.86
CA LEU A 92 1.31 -3.21 10.57
C LEU A 92 1.85 -2.76 9.21
N SER A 93 1.01 -2.76 8.18
CA SER A 93 1.37 -2.31 6.84
C SER A 93 1.75 -0.83 6.81
N GLY A 94 1.00 0.03 7.50
CA GLY A 94 1.31 1.46 7.60
C GLY A 94 2.62 1.71 8.34
N THR A 95 2.86 1.01 9.45
CA THR A 95 4.11 1.11 10.20
C THR A 95 5.30 0.61 9.39
N PHE A 96 5.13 -0.48 8.65
CA PHE A 96 6.18 -0.99 7.77
C PHE A 96 6.48 0.00 6.64
N PHE A 97 5.45 0.62 6.09
CA PHE A 97 5.62 1.71 5.13
C PHE A 97 6.35 2.90 5.77
N ASP A 98 5.93 3.40 6.92
CA ASP A 98 6.60 4.54 7.58
C ASP A 98 8.07 4.26 7.96
N LEU A 99 8.40 3.00 8.30
CA LEU A 99 9.76 2.62 8.68
C LEU A 99 10.70 2.40 7.49
N PHE A 100 10.19 1.86 6.37
CA PHE A 100 10.99 1.50 5.20
C PHE A 100 10.84 2.46 4.02
N ALA A 101 9.81 3.30 4.01
CA ALA A 101 9.64 4.34 3.00
C ALA A 101 10.68 5.43 3.24
N SER A 102 11.74 5.37 2.45
CA SER A 102 12.66 6.48 2.28
C SER A 102 12.20 7.31 1.09
N ALA A 103 12.09 8.63 1.27
CA ALA A 103 11.79 9.58 0.19
C ALA A 103 13.04 9.99 -0.61
N GLU A 104 14.20 9.39 -0.31
CA GLU A 104 15.45 9.68 -0.99
C GLU A 104 15.58 8.85 -2.28
N LYS A 105 15.92 9.51 -3.41
CA LYS A 105 16.20 8.84 -4.68
C LYS A 105 17.28 7.77 -4.47
N GLN A 106 16.92 6.51 -4.71
CA GLN A 106 17.84 5.40 -4.52
C GLN A 106 18.89 5.36 -5.65
N PRO A 107 20.20 5.21 -5.33
CA PRO A 107 21.30 5.43 -6.28
C PRO A 107 21.41 4.40 -7.42
N TRP A 108 20.64 3.30 -7.38
CA TRP A 108 20.59 2.31 -8.46
C TRP A 108 19.58 2.63 -9.57
N GLY A 109 18.83 3.73 -9.45
CA GLY A 109 17.79 4.15 -10.40
C GLY A 109 18.25 5.09 -11.52
N MET A 110 19.57 5.32 -11.69
CA MET A 110 20.10 6.21 -12.73
C MET A 110 20.18 5.51 -14.09
N ASP A 111 19.61 6.14 -15.12
CA ASP A 111 19.69 5.70 -16.52
C ASP A 111 21.12 5.88 -17.10
N GLU A 112 21.46 5.08 -18.12
CA GLU A 112 22.67 5.34 -18.93
C GLU A 112 22.56 6.64 -19.75
N GLU A 113 21.36 7.15 -20.01
CA GLU A 113 21.14 8.47 -20.64
C GLU A 113 21.52 9.63 -19.73
N ASP A 114 21.25 9.55 -18.42
CA ASP A 114 21.68 10.56 -17.44
C ASP A 114 23.21 10.52 -17.24
N LYS A 115 23.83 9.33 -17.28
CA LYS A 115 25.30 9.20 -17.28
C LYS A 115 25.92 9.82 -18.53
N ASN A 116 25.32 9.65 -19.71
CA ASN A 116 25.80 10.25 -20.96
C ASN A 116 25.60 11.78 -20.99
N CYS A 117 24.50 12.27 -20.40
CA CYS A 117 24.23 13.70 -20.26
C CYS A 117 25.23 14.37 -19.28
N GLU A 118 25.51 13.78 -18.11
CA GLU A 118 26.55 14.31 -17.21
C GLU A 118 27.96 14.22 -17.82
N MET A 119 28.29 13.11 -18.50
CA MET A 119 29.61 12.93 -19.12
C MET A 119 29.87 13.94 -20.26
N SER A 120 28.84 14.31 -21.03
CA SER A 120 28.94 15.33 -22.09
C SER A 120 29.11 16.75 -21.51
N LEU A 121 28.44 17.07 -20.41
CA LEU A 121 28.60 18.36 -19.71
C LEU A 121 29.99 18.55 -19.06
N ILE A 122 30.61 17.48 -18.56
CA ILE A 122 31.98 17.52 -17.99
C ILE A 122 33.03 17.69 -19.10
N THR A 123 32.80 17.09 -20.26
CA THR A 123 33.70 17.20 -21.43
C THR A 123 33.68 18.61 -22.03
N GLU A 124 32.51 19.25 -22.10
CA GLU A 124 32.39 20.64 -22.56
C GLU A 124 33.08 21.64 -21.61
N LYS A 125 33.00 21.41 -20.29
CA LYS A 125 33.60 22.29 -19.27
C LYS A 125 35.12 22.15 -19.09
N SER A 126 35.72 21.06 -19.56
CA SER A 126 37.18 20.84 -19.57
C SER A 126 37.85 21.33 -20.86
N SER A 127 37.05 21.71 -21.85
CA SER A 127 37.48 22.27 -23.14
C SER A 127 37.50 23.80 -23.16
N GLN A 128 37.10 24.44 -22.06
CA GLN A 128 37.03 25.90 -21.88
C GLN A 128 37.97 26.37 -20.77
#